data_AF-A0A396GG44-F1
#
_entry.id   AF-A0A396GG44-F1
#
_cell.length_a   1.000
_cell.length_b   1.000
_cell.length_c   1.000
_cell.angle_alpha   90.00
_cell.angle_beta   90.00
_cell.angle_gamma   90.00
#
_symmetry.space_group_name_H-M   'P 1'
#
loop_
_entity.id
_entity.type
_entity.pdbx_description
1 polymer ?
#
loop_
_entity_poly.entity_id
_entity_poly.type
_entity_poly.pdbx_seq_one_letter_code
_entity_poly.pdbx_strand_id
1 'polypeptide(L)'
;MKDFISIISFGPIHHNSECLKEGEHYKLLWTSTFVEEYGKQINQDGHQACKLLLNKIEDNIVELKNMFTEDAIEGFNDNDLAWILFVDGCSLLHFMENVDDQYPEGLNLKFDQLMYIWRDVKLLENQLPYQMLEIICNARGIDLNFLVSNYQGMGACKRYGMTLIPLKNPKPFHILDSSRLMYLTSDLGIDIEEQGQMETHSEGNEPNQTGENTTLNQEDDDDEEVLSC
;
A
#
# COMPACT_ATOMS: atom_id res chain seq x y z
N MET A 1 8.45 -4.95 26.78
CA MET A 1 7.89 -4.99 25.41
C MET A 1 7.89 -3.54 24.97
N LYS A 2 8.70 -3.15 23.96
CA LYS A 2 8.63 -1.77 23.44
C LYS A 2 7.26 -1.63 22.81
N ASP A 3 6.47 -0.66 23.25
CA ASP A 3 5.22 -0.30 22.59
C ASP A 3 5.55 0.02 21.13
N PHE A 4 5.09 -0.82 20.21
CA PHE A 4 5.15 -0.50 18.79
C PHE A 4 4.20 0.67 18.58
N ILE A 5 4.73 1.85 18.28
CA ILE A 5 3.92 3.03 17.98
C ILE A 5 3.30 2.80 16.61
N SER A 6 2.04 2.37 16.62
CA SER A 6 1.15 2.43 15.45
C SER A 6 0.74 3.89 15.26
N ILE A 7 0.76 4.38 14.01
CA ILE A 7 0.37 5.75 13.67
C ILE A 7 -1.01 5.81 13.03
N ILE A 8 -1.51 4.67 12.54
CA ILE A 8 -2.81 4.55 11.90
C ILE A 8 -3.41 3.16 12.17
N SER A 9 -4.73 3.10 12.29
CA SER A 9 -5.46 1.85 12.32
C SER A 9 -6.58 1.82 11.28
N PHE A 10 -6.82 0.62 10.76
CA PHE A 10 -7.89 0.32 9.82
C PHE A 10 -8.75 -0.80 10.39
N GLY A 11 -10.05 -0.70 10.22
CA GLY A 11 -11.01 -1.64 10.80
C GLY A 11 -11.41 -1.29 12.24
N PRO A 12 -12.24 -2.14 12.84
CA PRO A 12 -12.99 -1.76 14.04
C PRO A 12 -12.18 -1.86 15.35
N ILE A 13 -11.08 -2.62 15.39
CA ILE A 13 -10.39 -3.01 16.64
C ILE A 13 -9.82 -1.81 17.42
N HIS A 14 -9.17 -0.86 16.74
CA HIS A 14 -8.60 0.33 17.39
C HIS A 14 -9.33 1.62 17.04
N HIS A 15 -10.58 1.50 16.59
CA HIS A 15 -11.39 2.66 16.23
C HIS A 15 -11.53 3.61 17.43
N ASN A 16 -11.32 4.92 17.19
CA ASN A 16 -11.32 5.98 18.22
C ASN A 16 -10.22 5.90 19.29
N SER A 17 -9.15 5.13 19.09
CA SER A 17 -7.99 5.17 19.99
C SER A 17 -7.37 6.58 20.03
N GLU A 18 -7.24 7.18 21.22
CA GLU A 18 -6.75 8.55 21.38
C GLU A 18 -5.32 8.74 20.85
N CYS A 19 -4.54 7.66 20.79
CA CYS A 19 -3.16 7.66 20.30
C CYS A 19 -3.07 7.74 18.75
N LEU A 20 -4.19 7.60 18.03
CA LEU A 20 -4.22 7.50 16.56
C LEU A 20 -4.88 8.70 15.88
N LYS A 21 -5.08 9.82 16.59
CA LYS A 21 -5.78 11.01 16.07
C LYS A 21 -5.16 11.58 14.78
N GLU A 22 -3.85 11.52 14.65
CA GLU A 22 -3.15 11.97 13.44
C GLU A 22 -3.48 11.04 12.25
N GLY A 23 -3.45 9.72 12.46
CA GLY A 23 -3.89 8.74 11.48
C GLY A 23 -5.35 8.93 11.04
N GLU A 24 -6.25 9.21 11.97
CA GLU A 24 -7.66 9.52 11.65
C GLU A 24 -7.81 10.76 10.75
N HIS A 25 -6.99 11.79 10.95
CA HIS A 25 -6.99 12.96 10.07
C HIS A 25 -6.58 12.58 8.63
N TYR A 26 -5.55 11.75 8.47
CA TYR A 26 -5.16 11.24 7.15
C TYR A 26 -6.27 10.40 6.50
N LYS A 27 -6.93 9.53 7.26
CA LYS A 27 -8.04 8.72 6.72
C LYS A 27 -9.18 9.57 6.20
N LEU A 28 -9.58 10.61 6.93
CA LEU A 28 -10.63 11.53 6.49
C LEU A 28 -10.21 12.31 5.24
N LEU A 29 -8.97 12.81 5.20
CA LEU A 29 -8.42 13.50 4.03
C LEU A 29 -8.45 12.60 2.79
N TRP A 30 -7.86 11.41 2.89
CA TRP A 30 -7.80 10.46 1.77
C TRP A 30 -9.18 9.97 1.33
N THR A 31 -10.10 9.75 2.28
CA THR A 31 -11.50 9.42 1.97
C THR A 31 -12.18 10.55 1.21
N SER A 32 -12.00 11.81 1.64
CA SER A 32 -12.57 12.96 0.95
C SER A 32 -12.05 13.05 -0.49
N THR A 33 -10.74 12.91 -0.69
CA THR A 33 -10.13 12.92 -2.03
C THR A 33 -10.66 11.78 -2.90
N PHE A 34 -10.71 10.56 -2.38
CA PHE A 34 -11.26 9.39 -3.08
C PHE A 34 -12.72 9.61 -3.54
N VAL A 35 -13.56 10.14 -2.64
CA VAL A 35 -14.98 10.42 -2.92
C VAL A 35 -15.14 11.54 -3.94
N GLU A 36 -14.35 12.61 -3.85
CA GLU A 36 -14.38 13.72 -4.81
C GLU A 36 -13.97 13.26 -6.21
N GLU A 37 -12.95 12.40 -6.32
CA GLU A 37 -12.51 11.81 -7.58
C GLU A 37 -13.61 10.93 -8.19
N TYR A 38 -14.26 10.10 -7.37
CA TYR A 38 -15.40 9.31 -7.82
C TYR A 38 -16.58 10.18 -8.24
N GLY A 39 -16.90 11.25 -7.50
CA GLY A 39 -17.97 12.21 -7.87
C GLY A 39 -17.73 12.85 -9.22
N LYS A 40 -16.49 13.28 -9.50
CA LYS A 40 -16.09 13.80 -10.83
C LYS A 40 -16.30 12.74 -11.92
N GLN A 41 -15.92 11.49 -11.67
CA GLN A 41 -16.07 10.38 -12.62
C GLN A 41 -17.54 10.12 -13.00
N ILE A 42 -18.45 10.18 -12.03
CA ILE A 42 -19.89 9.91 -12.26
C ILE A 42 -20.71 11.17 -12.52
N ASN A 43 -20.07 12.34 -12.63
CA ASN A 43 -20.70 13.64 -12.79
C ASN A 43 -21.76 13.93 -11.70
N GLN A 44 -21.40 13.69 -10.44
CA GLN A 44 -22.20 13.98 -9.25
C GLN A 44 -21.39 14.82 -8.25
N ASP A 45 -22.07 15.47 -7.31
CA ASP A 45 -21.39 16.13 -6.19
C ASP A 45 -20.81 15.10 -5.20
N GLY A 46 -19.90 15.57 -4.33
CA GLY A 46 -19.24 14.71 -3.35
C GLY A 46 -20.20 14.08 -2.34
N HIS A 47 -21.34 14.70 -2.04
CA HIS A 47 -22.32 14.13 -1.11
C HIS A 47 -23.05 12.94 -1.75
N GLN A 48 -23.48 13.06 -3.01
CA GLN A 48 -24.06 11.94 -3.75
C GLN A 48 -23.05 10.82 -3.98
N ALA A 49 -21.80 11.16 -4.30
CA ALA A 49 -20.73 10.18 -4.46
C ALA A 49 -20.46 9.40 -3.17
N CYS A 50 -20.36 10.12 -2.04
CA CYS A 50 -20.21 9.53 -0.70
C CYS A 50 -21.35 8.56 -0.40
N LYS A 51 -22.60 9.01 -0.58
CA LYS A 51 -23.79 8.19 -0.33
C LYS A 51 -23.80 6.94 -1.21
N LEU A 52 -23.46 7.05 -2.49
CA LEU A 52 -23.44 5.90 -3.39
C LEU A 52 -22.43 4.84 -2.97
N LEU A 53 -21.23 5.24 -2.53
CA LEU A 53 -20.20 4.30 -2.06
C LEU A 53 -20.55 3.72 -0.68
N LEU A 54 -21.02 4.54 0.26
CA LEU A 54 -21.47 4.07 1.57
C LEU A 54 -22.61 3.05 1.44
N ASN A 55 -23.59 3.32 0.59
CA ASN A 55 -24.69 2.39 0.31
C ASN A 55 -24.17 1.03 -0.19
N LYS A 56 -23.04 0.97 -0.93
CA LYS A 56 -22.46 -0.32 -1.34
C LYS A 56 -21.99 -1.15 -0.14
N ILE A 57 -21.49 -0.50 0.89
CA ILE A 57 -21.10 -1.17 2.13
C ILE A 57 -22.34 -1.58 2.93
N GLU A 58 -23.30 -0.67 3.10
CA GLU A 58 -24.56 -0.94 3.79
C GLU A 58 -25.33 -2.11 3.16
N ASP A 59 -25.43 -2.15 1.82
CA ASP A 59 -26.10 -3.23 1.08
C ASP A 59 -25.46 -4.61 1.33
N ASN A 60 -24.17 -4.65 1.70
CA ASN A 60 -23.41 -5.88 1.94
C ASN A 60 -23.04 -6.10 3.42
N ILE A 61 -23.56 -5.26 4.34
CA ILE A 61 -23.08 -5.22 5.72
C ILE A 61 -23.25 -6.55 6.46
N VAL A 62 -24.34 -7.27 6.20
CA VAL A 62 -24.62 -8.58 6.82
C VAL A 62 -23.54 -9.60 6.46
N GLU A 63 -23.10 -9.64 5.21
CA GLU A 63 -22.04 -10.54 4.77
C GLU A 63 -20.69 -10.11 5.32
N LEU A 64 -20.37 -8.81 5.23
CA LEU A 64 -19.10 -8.26 5.71
C LEU A 64 -18.91 -8.44 7.21
N LYS A 65 -19.99 -8.32 7.99
CA LYS A 65 -19.98 -8.53 9.45
C LYS A 65 -19.54 -9.94 9.83
N ASN A 66 -19.93 -10.95 9.05
CA ASN A 66 -19.55 -12.35 9.28
C ASN A 66 -18.06 -12.64 9.00
N MET A 67 -17.33 -11.66 8.45
CA MET A 67 -15.88 -11.77 8.20
C MET A 67 -15.05 -11.28 9.38
N PHE A 68 -15.69 -10.74 10.42
CA PHE A 68 -15.06 -10.34 11.67
C PHE A 68 -15.43 -11.31 12.79
N THR A 69 -14.56 -11.41 13.79
CA THR A 69 -14.90 -12.08 15.04
C THR A 69 -15.86 -11.22 15.85
N GLU A 70 -16.72 -11.84 16.66
CA GLU A 70 -17.77 -11.13 17.42
C GLU A 70 -17.22 -10.01 18.32
N ASP A 71 -16.05 -10.25 18.92
CA ASP A 71 -15.34 -9.29 19.79
C ASP A 71 -14.79 -8.08 19.02
N ALA A 72 -14.34 -8.26 17.77
CA ALA A 72 -13.79 -7.18 16.96
C ALA A 72 -14.86 -6.13 16.57
N ILE A 73 -16.13 -6.53 16.54
CA ILE A 73 -17.27 -5.68 16.15
C ILE A 73 -18.25 -5.45 17.30
N GLU A 74 -17.89 -5.86 18.52
CA GLU A 74 -18.74 -5.68 19.70
C GLU A 74 -19.01 -4.18 19.94
N GLY A 75 -20.27 -3.83 20.15
CA GLY A 75 -20.69 -2.45 20.41
C GLY A 75 -21.01 -1.60 19.18
N PHE A 76 -20.68 -2.07 17.97
CA PHE A 76 -21.09 -1.40 16.73
C PHE A 76 -22.43 -1.91 16.22
N ASN A 77 -23.35 -0.99 15.92
CA ASN A 77 -24.51 -1.33 15.10
C ASN A 77 -24.10 -1.39 13.61
N ASP A 78 -24.98 -1.90 12.75
CA ASP A 78 -24.65 -2.11 11.33
C ASP A 78 -24.31 -0.80 10.60
N ASN A 79 -24.93 0.34 10.95
CA ASN A 79 -24.62 1.63 10.35
C ASN A 79 -23.25 2.15 10.81
N ASP A 80 -22.94 2.00 12.10
CA ASP A 80 -21.64 2.42 12.65
C ASP A 80 -20.51 1.60 12.00
N LEU A 81 -20.70 0.28 11.90
CA LEU A 81 -19.74 -0.61 11.25
C LEU A 81 -19.60 -0.27 9.76
N ALA A 82 -20.71 -0.04 9.04
CA ALA A 82 -20.66 0.34 7.63
C ALA A 82 -19.88 1.65 7.42
N TRP A 83 -20.06 2.64 8.30
CA TRP A 83 -19.32 3.90 8.25
C TRP A 83 -17.81 3.70 8.47
N ILE A 84 -17.42 2.91 9.48
CA ILE A 84 -16.01 2.59 9.74
C ILE A 84 -15.38 1.91 8.52
N LEU A 85 -16.03 0.87 7.99
CA LEU A 85 -15.53 0.14 6.82
C LEU A 85 -15.46 1.01 5.57
N PHE A 86 -16.41 1.93 5.39
CA PHE A 86 -16.41 2.87 4.29
C PHE A 86 -15.23 3.85 4.35
N VAL A 87 -15.00 4.50 5.49
CA VAL A 87 -13.89 5.46 5.67
C VAL A 87 -12.55 4.74 5.55
N ASP A 88 -12.39 3.61 6.25
CA ASP A 88 -11.14 2.87 6.28
C ASP A 88 -10.85 2.21 4.92
N GLY A 89 -11.89 1.71 4.23
CA GLY A 89 -11.78 1.16 2.88
C GLY A 89 -11.38 2.21 1.85
N CYS A 90 -12.07 3.36 1.79
CA CYS A 90 -11.74 4.42 0.84
C CYS A 90 -10.35 5.01 1.08
N SER A 91 -10.01 5.27 2.34
CA SER A 91 -8.68 5.81 2.70
C SER A 91 -7.56 4.83 2.39
N LEU A 92 -7.74 3.53 2.67
CA LEU A 92 -6.74 2.51 2.34
C LEU A 92 -6.55 2.37 0.83
N LEU A 93 -7.63 2.37 0.05
CA LEU A 93 -7.54 2.28 -1.41
C LEU A 93 -6.85 3.50 -2.01
N HIS A 94 -7.17 4.70 -1.52
CA HIS A 94 -6.47 5.92 -1.92
C HIS A 94 -4.98 5.87 -1.56
N PHE A 95 -4.64 5.38 -0.36
CA PHE A 95 -3.26 5.18 0.06
C PHE A 95 -2.53 4.20 -0.87
N MET A 96 -3.12 3.03 -1.17
CA MET A 96 -2.51 2.04 -2.05
C MET A 96 -2.31 2.54 -3.49
N GLU A 97 -3.23 3.38 -3.98
CA GLU A 97 -3.13 4.02 -5.29
C GLU A 97 -2.02 5.06 -5.38
N ASN A 98 -1.69 5.73 -4.28
CA ASN A 98 -0.84 6.93 -4.27
C ASN A 98 0.43 6.81 -3.43
N VAL A 99 0.64 5.69 -2.74
CA VAL A 99 1.89 5.38 -2.06
C VAL A 99 3.04 5.40 -3.05
N ASP A 100 4.06 6.17 -2.72
CA ASP A 100 5.30 6.32 -3.46
C ASP A 100 6.40 6.70 -2.47
N ASP A 101 7.41 5.85 -2.32
CA ASP A 101 8.53 6.07 -1.40
C ASP A 101 9.51 7.19 -1.81
N GLN A 102 9.56 7.55 -3.09
CA GLN A 102 10.37 8.70 -3.56
C GLN A 102 9.59 10.01 -3.53
N TYR A 103 8.25 9.94 -3.50
CA TYR A 103 7.35 11.10 -3.50
C TYR A 103 6.25 11.02 -2.41
N PRO A 104 6.62 10.87 -1.12
CA PRO A 104 5.65 10.74 -0.03
C PRO A 104 4.73 11.96 0.14
N GLU A 105 5.13 13.13 -0.34
CA GLU A 105 4.35 14.36 -0.32
C GLU A 105 3.05 14.26 -1.12
N GLY A 106 2.96 13.33 -2.09
CA GLY A 106 1.71 13.03 -2.81
C GLY A 106 0.57 12.58 -1.90
N LEU A 107 0.90 12.06 -0.70
CA LEU A 107 -0.05 11.67 0.34
C LEU A 107 -0.11 12.66 1.51
N ASN A 108 0.58 13.80 1.44
CA ASN A 108 0.81 14.72 2.55
C ASN A 108 1.58 14.09 3.72
N LEU A 109 2.50 13.17 3.41
CA LEU A 109 3.32 12.46 4.38
C LEU A 109 4.79 12.85 4.26
N LYS A 110 5.51 12.74 5.38
CA LYS A 110 6.96 12.57 5.38
C LYS A 110 7.31 11.09 5.12
N PHE A 111 8.54 10.85 4.70
CA PHE A 111 9.02 9.50 4.40
C PHE A 111 8.89 8.52 5.59
N ASP A 112 9.24 8.96 6.80
CA ASP A 112 9.10 8.17 8.02
C ASP A 112 7.64 7.82 8.32
N GLN A 113 6.73 8.79 8.20
CA GLN A 113 5.29 8.55 8.33
C GLN A 113 4.79 7.55 7.28
N LEU A 114 5.19 7.71 6.01
CA LEU A 114 4.87 6.76 4.94
C LEU A 114 5.30 5.34 5.29
N MET A 115 6.53 5.16 5.78
CA MET A 115 7.04 3.85 6.18
C MET A 115 6.27 3.24 7.35
N TYR A 116 5.86 4.06 8.34
CA TYR A 116 5.03 3.60 9.44
C TYR A 116 3.63 3.20 9.00
N ILE A 117 2.93 4.01 8.18
CA ILE A 117 1.60 3.63 7.64
C ILE A 117 1.73 2.36 6.79
N TRP A 118 2.75 2.29 5.92
CA TRP A 118 2.96 1.12 5.05
C TRP A 118 3.11 -0.17 5.86
N ARG A 119 3.85 -0.12 6.98
CA ARG A 119 3.95 -1.20 7.95
C ARG A 119 2.60 -1.48 8.63
N ASP A 120 1.93 -0.44 9.11
CA ASP A 120 0.71 -0.55 9.92
C ASP A 120 -0.44 -1.19 9.16
N VAL A 121 -0.55 -0.99 7.84
CA VAL A 121 -1.52 -1.66 6.96
C VAL A 121 -1.42 -3.20 7.03
N LYS A 122 -0.24 -3.76 7.35
CA LYS A 122 -0.01 -5.21 7.46
C LYS A 122 -0.22 -5.75 8.88
N LEU A 123 -0.51 -4.90 9.87
CA LEU A 123 -0.77 -5.38 11.23
C LEU A 123 -2.05 -6.20 11.27
N LEU A 124 -2.06 -7.29 12.04
CA LEU A 124 -3.21 -8.20 12.14
C LEU A 124 -4.47 -7.48 12.64
N GLU A 125 -4.29 -6.53 13.55
CA GLU A 125 -5.33 -5.68 14.10
C GLU A 125 -5.87 -4.63 13.10
N ASN A 126 -5.18 -4.42 11.98
CA ASN A 126 -5.53 -3.45 10.95
C ASN A 126 -6.14 -4.10 9.68
N GLN A 127 -6.66 -5.32 9.79
CA GLN A 127 -7.14 -6.06 8.63
C GLN A 127 -8.58 -5.69 8.27
N LEU A 128 -8.76 -5.27 7.02
CA LEU A 128 -10.06 -5.13 6.37
C LEU A 128 -10.34 -6.34 5.47
N PRO A 129 -11.61 -6.79 5.36
CA PRO A 129 -11.98 -7.85 4.45
C PRO A 129 -11.67 -7.49 2.99
N TYR A 130 -11.01 -8.39 2.25
CA TYR A 130 -10.68 -8.16 0.84
C TYR A 130 -11.94 -7.98 -0.01
N GLN A 131 -13.01 -8.73 0.29
CA GLN A 131 -14.32 -8.58 -0.35
C GLN A 131 -14.90 -7.17 -0.19
N MET A 132 -14.67 -6.52 0.95
CA MET A 132 -15.11 -5.14 1.18
C MET A 132 -14.38 -4.17 0.23
N LEU A 133 -13.06 -4.33 0.08
CA LEU A 133 -12.27 -3.51 -0.84
C LEU A 133 -12.68 -3.72 -2.30
N GLU A 134 -12.99 -4.96 -2.69
CA GLU A 134 -13.51 -5.27 -4.04
C GLU A 134 -14.84 -4.56 -4.32
N ILE A 135 -15.76 -4.50 -3.35
CA ILE A 135 -17.04 -3.81 -3.50
C ILE A 135 -16.81 -2.32 -3.87
N ILE A 136 -15.91 -1.64 -3.16
CA ILE A 136 -15.59 -0.24 -3.41
C ILE A 136 -14.87 -0.08 -4.75
N CYS A 137 -13.85 -0.91 -5.04
CA CYS A 137 -13.11 -0.89 -6.30
C CYS A 137 -14.01 -1.14 -7.52
N ASN A 138 -14.94 -2.08 -7.43
CA ASN A 138 -15.90 -2.39 -8.50
C ASN A 138 -16.85 -1.20 -8.75
N ALA A 139 -17.29 -0.51 -7.70
CA ALA A 139 -18.10 0.69 -7.85
C ALA A 139 -17.32 1.84 -8.53
N ARG A 140 -16.03 1.98 -8.22
CA ARG A 140 -15.14 3.00 -8.79
C ARG A 140 -14.56 2.59 -10.17
N GLY A 141 -14.63 1.32 -10.54
CA GLY A 141 -14.00 0.80 -11.75
C GLY A 141 -12.47 0.74 -11.68
N ILE A 142 -11.92 0.46 -10.49
CA ILE A 142 -10.47 0.34 -10.26
C ILE A 142 -10.09 -1.13 -10.10
N ASP A 143 -8.92 -1.50 -10.64
CA ASP A 143 -8.34 -2.83 -10.40
C ASP A 143 -7.67 -2.90 -9.03
N LEU A 144 -8.29 -3.63 -8.10
CA LEU A 144 -7.75 -3.84 -6.76
C LEU A 144 -6.39 -4.54 -6.77
N ASN A 145 -6.12 -5.43 -7.73
CA ASN A 145 -4.82 -6.11 -7.81
C ASN A 145 -3.72 -5.10 -8.14
N PHE A 146 -3.99 -4.18 -9.06
CA PHE A 146 -3.06 -3.09 -9.35
C PHE A 146 -2.75 -2.25 -8.11
N LEU A 147 -3.76 -1.87 -7.33
CA LEU A 147 -3.56 -1.10 -6.10
C LEU A 147 -2.71 -1.86 -5.07
N VAL A 148 -3.05 -3.13 -4.83
CA VAL A 148 -2.32 -3.98 -3.89
C VAL A 148 -0.86 -4.15 -4.32
N SER A 149 -0.60 -4.36 -5.62
CA SER A 149 0.76 -4.45 -6.13
C SER A 149 1.52 -3.12 -6.07
N ASN A 150 0.86 -2.01 -6.37
CA ASN A 150 1.46 -0.68 -6.23
C ASN A 150 1.86 -0.43 -4.77
N TYR A 151 0.99 -0.79 -3.82
CA TYR A 151 1.29 -0.75 -2.40
C TYR A 151 2.46 -1.64 -1.99
N GLN A 152 2.48 -2.90 -2.44
CA GLN A 152 3.56 -3.83 -2.14
C GLN A 152 4.90 -3.34 -2.70
N GLY A 153 4.89 -2.78 -3.90
CA GLY A 153 6.06 -2.19 -4.58
C GLY A 153 6.34 -0.73 -4.21
N MET A 154 5.72 -0.19 -3.15
CA MET A 154 5.93 1.18 -2.67
C MET A 154 5.84 2.25 -3.80
N GLY A 155 4.85 2.11 -4.67
CA GLY A 155 4.60 3.05 -5.78
C GLY A 155 5.26 2.71 -7.10
N ALA A 156 6.14 1.70 -7.15
CA ALA A 156 6.86 1.35 -8.36
C ALA A 156 5.94 1.03 -9.55
N CYS A 157 4.80 0.35 -9.32
CA CYS A 157 3.87 0.00 -10.40
C CYS A 157 3.32 1.25 -11.09
N LYS A 158 2.84 2.23 -10.33
CA LYS A 158 2.31 3.48 -10.87
C LYS A 158 3.40 4.35 -11.49
N ARG A 159 4.53 4.49 -10.80
CA ARG A 159 5.68 5.31 -11.23
C ARG A 159 6.24 4.89 -12.59
N TYR A 160 6.38 3.58 -12.82
CA TYR A 160 6.93 3.04 -14.06
C TYR A 160 5.86 2.65 -15.09
N GLY A 161 4.57 2.92 -14.81
CA GLY A 161 3.47 2.58 -15.72
C GLY A 161 3.33 1.08 -15.97
N MET A 162 3.62 0.24 -14.96
CA MET A 162 3.55 -1.20 -15.09
C MET A 162 2.09 -1.66 -15.24
N THR A 163 1.87 -2.66 -16.10
CA THR A 163 0.60 -3.38 -16.19
C THR A 163 0.75 -4.71 -15.49
N LEU A 164 -0.20 -5.08 -14.63
CA LEU A 164 -0.21 -6.42 -14.03
C LEU A 164 -0.71 -7.46 -15.02
N ILE A 165 0.04 -8.56 -15.14
CA ILE A 165 -0.43 -9.77 -15.81
C ILE A 165 -1.07 -10.66 -14.73
N PRO A 166 -2.36 -11.01 -14.85
CA PRO A 166 -3.03 -11.84 -13.86
C PRO A 166 -2.34 -13.20 -13.71
N LEU A 167 -1.71 -13.44 -12.57
CA LEU A 167 -1.28 -14.77 -12.17
C LEU A 167 -2.48 -15.51 -11.55
N LYS A 168 -2.62 -16.81 -11.82
CA LYS A 168 -3.66 -17.65 -11.20
C LYS A 168 -3.31 -17.93 -9.73
N ASN A 169 -3.34 -16.90 -8.90
CA ASN A 169 -3.14 -17.02 -7.46
C ASN A 169 -4.47 -17.25 -6.75
N PRO A 170 -4.49 -17.97 -5.61
CA PRO A 170 -5.66 -18.03 -4.76
C PRO A 170 -6.06 -16.63 -4.28
N LYS A 171 -7.37 -16.38 -4.19
CA LYS A 171 -7.91 -15.09 -3.78
C LYS A 171 -7.59 -14.85 -2.28
N PRO A 172 -6.94 -13.73 -1.92
CA PRO A 172 -6.62 -13.43 -0.53
C PRO A 172 -7.89 -13.07 0.27
N PHE A 173 -7.87 -13.34 1.57
CA PHE A 173 -8.96 -12.96 2.47
C PHE A 173 -8.83 -11.51 2.98
N HIS A 174 -7.60 -11.00 3.14
CA HIS A 174 -7.27 -9.64 3.59
C HIS A 174 -5.86 -9.22 3.10
N ILE A 175 -5.42 -7.99 3.37
CA ILE A 175 -4.16 -7.42 2.83
C ILE A 175 -2.89 -8.12 3.33
N LEU A 176 -2.85 -8.49 4.61
CA LEU A 176 -1.74 -9.27 5.16
C LEU A 176 -1.64 -10.66 4.50
N ASP A 177 -2.76 -11.32 4.20
CA ASP A 177 -2.78 -12.59 3.46
C ASP A 177 -2.29 -12.40 2.02
N SER A 178 -2.70 -11.31 1.36
CA SER A 178 -2.16 -10.93 0.05
C SER A 178 -0.65 -10.70 0.07
N SER A 179 -0.13 -10.08 1.13
CA SER A 179 1.32 -9.88 1.31
C SER A 179 2.04 -11.21 1.54
N ARG A 180 1.46 -12.13 2.29
CA ARG A 180 1.99 -13.49 2.50
C ARG A 180 2.04 -14.29 1.20
N LEU A 181 1.01 -14.21 0.36
CA LEU A 181 0.95 -14.92 -0.92
C LEU A 181 2.11 -14.55 -1.85
N MET A 182 2.53 -13.28 -1.87
CA MET A 182 3.68 -12.82 -2.68
C MET A 182 4.97 -13.61 -2.38
N TYR A 183 5.27 -13.84 -1.11
CA TYR A 183 6.44 -14.61 -0.71
C TYR A 183 6.29 -16.10 -1.07
N LEU A 184 5.09 -16.65 -0.99
CA LEU A 184 4.83 -18.05 -1.32
C LEU A 184 4.87 -18.32 -2.84
N THR A 185 4.43 -17.37 -3.67
CA THR A 185 4.54 -17.48 -5.13
C THR A 185 5.98 -17.35 -5.61
N SER A 186 6.85 -16.69 -4.84
CA SER A 186 8.28 -16.60 -5.13
C SER A 186 9.00 -17.94 -4.96
N ASP A 187 8.47 -18.83 -4.09
CA ASP A 187 9.00 -20.19 -3.83
C ASP A 187 8.43 -21.27 -4.77
N LEU A 188 7.34 -20.98 -5.51
CA LEU A 188 6.80 -21.85 -6.56
C LEU A 188 7.46 -21.50 -7.89
N GLY A 189 8.72 -21.93 -8.04
CA GLY A 189 9.62 -21.68 -9.16
C GLY A 189 8.93 -21.38 -10.50
N ILE A 190 8.98 -20.11 -10.90
CA ILE A 190 8.79 -19.72 -12.29
C ILE A 190 10.14 -19.93 -12.96
N ASP A 191 10.26 -21.00 -13.74
CA ASP A 191 11.36 -21.16 -14.70
C ASP A 191 11.30 -19.97 -15.66
N ILE A 192 12.19 -18.99 -15.45
CA ILE A 192 12.47 -17.97 -16.44
C ILE A 192 13.28 -18.68 -17.53
N GLU A 193 12.62 -19.13 -18.59
CA GLU A 193 13.30 -19.46 -19.84
C GLU A 193 14.01 -18.19 -20.32
N GLU A 194 15.34 -18.15 -20.16
CA GLU A 194 16.20 -17.14 -20.78
C GLU A 194 16.04 -17.21 -22.31
N GLN A 195 15.25 -16.30 -22.87
CA GLN A 195 15.32 -16.00 -24.31
C GLN A 195 15.48 -14.49 -24.51
N GLY A 196 16.71 -14.12 -24.83
CA GLY A 196 17.05 -12.75 -25.23
C GLY A 196 18.54 -12.47 -25.10
N GLN A 197 19.38 -13.22 -25.81
CA GLN A 197 20.77 -12.84 -26.05
C GLN A 197 20.80 -11.43 -26.68
N MET A 198 21.28 -10.45 -25.92
CA MET A 198 21.63 -9.14 -26.47
C MET A 198 23.04 -9.26 -27.03
N GLU A 199 23.16 -9.41 -28.35
CA GLU A 199 24.43 -9.34 -29.07
C GLU A 199 25.05 -7.96 -28.86
N THR A 200 26.11 -7.89 -28.05
CA THR A 200 26.99 -6.73 -27.98
C THR A 200 27.94 -6.77 -29.17
N HIS A 201 27.61 -6.03 -30.23
CA HIS A 201 28.61 -5.65 -31.23
C HIS A 201 29.63 -4.70 -30.60
N SER A 202 30.73 -5.27 -30.11
CA SER A 202 31.96 -4.56 -29.79
C SER A 202 32.82 -4.51 -31.05
N GLU A 203 32.74 -3.39 -31.79
CA GLU A 203 33.76 -3.05 -32.77
C GLU A 203 35.03 -2.62 -32.03
N GLY A 204 36.04 -3.48 -32.08
CA GLY A 204 37.35 -3.21 -31.54
C GLY A 204 38.06 -2.09 -32.30
N ASN A 205 38.68 -1.18 -31.56
CA ASN A 205 39.81 -0.38 -32.02
C ASN A 205 40.70 -0.04 -30.81
N GLU A 206 41.78 -0.80 -30.63
CA GLU A 206 42.97 -0.34 -29.91
C GLU A 206 43.79 0.61 -30.81
N PRO A 207 44.55 1.54 -30.21
CA PRO A 207 46.00 1.33 -30.27
C PRO A 207 46.78 1.70 -28.99
N ASN A 208 47.61 0.74 -28.57
CA ASN A 208 48.94 0.79 -27.95
C ASN A 208 49.46 2.02 -27.16
N GLN A 209 49.74 1.73 -25.88
CA GLN A 209 50.99 1.89 -25.09
C GLN A 209 51.74 3.23 -25.07
N THR A 210 51.96 3.80 -23.87
CA THR A 210 53.22 3.71 -23.07
C THR A 210 53.19 4.69 -21.88
N GLY A 211 53.81 4.31 -20.74
CA GLY A 211 54.42 5.29 -19.83
C GLY A 211 54.09 5.24 -18.34
N GLU A 212 54.87 4.44 -17.61
CA GLU A 212 55.50 4.72 -16.31
C GLU A 212 54.73 4.77 -14.98
N ASN A 213 55.31 4.02 -14.04
CA ASN A 213 55.02 3.88 -12.61
C ASN A 213 55.24 5.18 -11.83
N THR A 214 54.46 5.41 -10.77
CA THR A 214 55.02 5.83 -9.46
C THR A 214 54.08 5.41 -8.33
N THR A 215 54.62 4.61 -7.41
CA THR A 215 54.07 4.26 -6.09
C THR A 215 54.15 5.46 -5.16
N LEU A 216 53.15 5.72 -4.31
CA LEU A 216 53.33 6.38 -3.00
C LEU A 216 52.14 6.06 -2.05
N ASN A 217 52.52 5.34 -1.00
CA ASN A 217 51.95 4.99 0.30
C ASN A 217 50.71 5.71 0.87
N GLN A 218 49.86 4.88 1.50
CA GLN A 218 49.26 4.93 2.86
C GLN A 218 49.19 6.28 3.61
N GLU A 219 48.03 6.56 4.19
CA GLU A 219 47.84 6.57 5.66
C GLU A 219 46.35 6.57 6.02
N ASP A 220 46.05 5.78 7.05
CA ASP A 220 44.78 5.65 7.77
C ASP A 220 44.42 6.96 8.51
N ASP A 221 43.14 7.18 8.81
CA ASP A 221 42.73 7.61 10.15
C ASP A 221 41.22 7.45 10.32
N ASP A 222 40.90 6.62 11.33
CA ASP A 222 39.60 6.46 11.97
C ASP A 222 39.18 7.77 12.63
N ASP A 223 37.86 8.06 12.65
CA ASP A 223 37.23 8.71 13.80
C ASP A 223 35.71 8.43 13.79
N GLU A 224 35.32 7.49 14.64
CA GLU A 224 33.97 7.38 15.22
C GLU A 224 33.74 8.57 16.17
N GLU A 225 32.66 9.34 16.02
CA GLU A 225 32.00 9.97 17.17
C GLU A 225 30.51 10.26 16.94
N VAL A 226 29.68 9.46 17.64
CA VAL A 226 28.50 9.83 18.45
C VAL A 226 27.24 10.38 17.76
N LEU A 227 26.24 9.48 17.67
CA LEU A 227 24.81 9.77 17.49
C LEU A 227 24.12 10.07 18.83
N SER A 228 23.44 11.22 18.89
CA SER A 228 22.47 11.60 19.92
C SER A 228 21.26 12.24 19.25
N CYS A 229 20.24 11.42 18.96
CA CYS A 229 18.78 11.69 19.00
C CYS A 229 18.05 10.55 18.26
#